data_AF-A0AAX3JC35-F1
#
_entry.id   AF-A0AAX3JC35-F1
#
_cell.length_a   1.000
_cell.length_b   1.000
_cell.length_c   1.000
_cell.angle_alpha   90.00
_cell.angle_beta   90.00
_cell.angle_gamma   90.00
#
_symmetry.space_group_name_H-M   'P 1'
#
loop_
_entity.id
_entity.type
_entity.pdbx_description
1 polymer ?
#
loop_
_entity_poly.entity_id
_entity_poly.type
_entity_poly.pdbx_seq_one_letter_code
_entity_poly.pdbx_strand_id
1 'polypeptide(L)' 'MTDKARDPRALNSVKGAAPATAQIQMRVDPDVKNRYVAQAQREGMKLSEWIQHHLDAVCLSAGEAKQQDKNTSD' A
#
# COMPACT_ATOMS: atom_id res chain seq x y z
N MET A 1 42.36 21.58 17.74
CA MET A 1 41.63 20.48 17.08
C MET A 1 40.63 19.94 18.09
N THR A 2 39.41 20.45 18.09
CA THR A 2 38.35 20.01 19.00
C THR A 2 37.39 19.12 18.21
N ASP A 3 37.51 17.82 18.47
CA ASP A 3 36.66 16.76 17.94
C ASP A 3 35.21 17.05 18.36
N LYS A 4 34.37 17.51 17.42
CA LYS A 4 32.93 17.62 17.65
C LYS A 4 32.38 16.20 17.69
N ALA A 5 32.13 15.72 18.91
CA ALA A 5 31.40 14.50 19.17
C ALA A 5 30.17 14.43 18.26
N ARG A 6 30.18 13.46 17.34
CA ARG A 6 29.12 13.21 16.38
C ARG A 6 27.86 12.82 17.15
N ASP A 7 26.89 13.73 17.19
CA ASP A 7 25.66 13.55 17.94
C ASP A 7 24.92 12.29 17.45
N PRO A 8 24.78 11.23 18.26
CA PRO A 8 24.16 9.97 17.83
C PRO A 8 22.66 10.12 17.56
N ARG A 9 22.05 11.27 17.89
CA ARG A 9 20.62 11.55 17.64
C ARG A 9 20.35 12.02 16.21
N ALA A 10 21.38 12.34 15.43
CA ALA A 10 21.25 12.72 14.02
C ALA A 10 20.87 11.55 13.09
N LEU A 11 20.80 10.31 13.60
CA LEU A 11 20.48 9.11 12.82
C LEU A 11 18.99 8.74 12.78
N ASN A 12 18.11 9.49 13.45
CA ASN A 12 16.66 9.21 13.45
C ASN A 12 15.88 10.07 12.43
N SER A 13 16.33 10.12 11.18
CA SER A 13 15.54 10.75 10.09
C SER A 13 14.31 9.94 9.68
N VAL A 14 14.02 8.81 10.31
CA VAL A 14 12.85 7.95 10.03
C VAL A 14 11.82 7.97 11.16
N LYS A 15 11.91 8.92 12.09
CA LYS A 15 10.94 9.09 13.17
C LYS A 15 9.66 9.76 12.63
N GLY A 16 8.89 9.04 11.82
CA GLY A 16 7.63 9.54 11.25
C GLY A 16 7.08 8.75 10.06
N ALA A 17 7.88 7.90 9.41
CA ALA A 17 7.35 7.01 8.38
C ALA A 17 6.67 5.83 9.07
N ALA A 18 5.35 5.70 8.89
CA ALA A 18 4.68 4.44 9.20
C ALA A 18 5.39 3.30 8.45
N PRO A 19 5.55 2.11 9.05
CA PRO A 19 6.13 0.98 8.35
C PRO A 19 5.41 0.78 7.01
N ALA A 20 6.19 0.61 5.93
CA ALA A 20 5.63 0.37 4.59
C ALA A 20 4.84 -0.95 4.50
N THR A 21 4.91 -1.78 5.54
CA THR A 21 4.19 -3.04 5.68
C THR A 21 3.38 -3.04 6.97
N ALA A 22 2.12 -3.47 6.87
CA ALA A 22 1.25 -3.70 8.01
C ALA A 22 0.48 -5.00 7.82
N GLN A 23 0.23 -5.73 8.90
CA GLN A 23 -0.65 -6.90 8.86
C GLN A 23 -2.11 -6.42 8.94
N ILE A 24 -2.94 -6.86 7.99
CA ILE A 24 -4.36 -6.53 7.93
C ILE A 24 -5.16 -7.79 8.29
N GLN A 25 -5.98 -7.69 9.34
CA GLN A 25 -6.98 -8.71 9.62
C GLN A 25 -8.30 -8.32 8.94
N MET A 26 -8.74 -9.14 7.99
CA MET A 26 -9.96 -8.89 7.21
C MET A 26 -11.05 -9.90 7.57
N ARG A 27 -12.28 -9.41 7.77
CA ARG A 27 -13.48 -10.23 7.98
C ARG A 27 -14.34 -10.18 6.73
N VAL A 28 -14.62 -11.32 6.13
CA VAL A 28 -15.47 -11.48 4.94
C VAL A 28 -16.24 -12.78 5.04
N ASP A 29 -17.33 -12.87 4.28
CA ASP A 29 -18.07 -14.13 4.15
C ASP A 29 -17.19 -15.23 3.53
N PRO A 30 -17.35 -16.50 3.94
CA PRO A 30 -16.55 -17.60 3.42
C PRO A 30 -16.60 -17.73 1.89
N ASP A 31 -17.78 -17.53 1.29
CA ASP A 31 -17.96 -17.60 -0.17
C ASP A 31 -17.26 -16.47 -0.92
N VAL A 32 -17.16 -15.29 -0.29
CA VAL A 32 -16.41 -14.16 -0.83
C VAL A 32 -14.91 -14.47 -0.79
N LYS A 33 -14.41 -15.00 0.35
CA LYS A 33 -13.01 -15.44 0.47
C LYS A 33 -12.66 -16.50 -0.58
N ASN A 34 -13.54 -17.48 -0.80
CA ASN A 34 -13.31 -18.53 -1.78
C ASN A 34 -13.17 -17.98 -3.20
N ARG A 35 -13.97 -16.96 -3.55
CA ARG A 35 -13.84 -16.25 -4.84
C ARG A 35 -12.49 -15.54 -4.97
N TYR A 36 -12.02 -14.87 -3.92
CA TYR A 36 -10.70 -14.23 -3.94
C TYR A 36 -9.57 -15.25 -4.14
N VAL A 37 -9.64 -16.39 -3.44
CA VAL A 37 -8.64 -17.46 -3.59
C VAL A 37 -8.65 -18.04 -5.00
N ALA A 38 -9.83 -18.33 -5.56
CA ALA A 38 -9.95 -18.86 -6.91
C ALA A 38 -9.42 -17.88 -7.95
N GLN A 39 -9.67 -16.58 -7.77
CA GLN A 39 -9.18 -15.55 -8.68
C GLN A 39 -7.66 -15.40 -8.60
N ALA A 40 -7.10 -15.35 -7.39
CA ALA A 40 -5.65 -15.33 -7.20
C ALA A 40 -4.96 -16.54 -7.86
N GLN A 41 -5.53 -17.74 -7.72
CA GLN A 41 -5.01 -18.96 -8.36
C GLN A 41 -5.06 -18.90 -9.88
N ARG A 42 -6.15 -18.37 -10.47
CA ARG A 42 -6.27 -18.19 -11.93
C ARG A 42 -5.21 -17.23 -12.47
N GLU A 43 -4.84 -16.24 -11.68
CA GLU A 43 -3.81 -15.24 -12.02
C GLU A 43 -2.38 -15.71 -11.64
N GLY A 44 -2.23 -16.91 -11.06
CA GLY A 44 -0.93 -17.46 -10.69
C GLY A 44 -0.29 -16.78 -9.48
N MET A 45 -1.08 -16.12 -8.64
CA MET A 45 -0.63 -15.33 -7.49
C MET A 45 -1.11 -15.91 -6.15
N LYS A 46 -0.45 -15.54 -5.06
CA LYS A 46 -0.99 -15.78 -3.71
C LYS A 46 -2.12 -14.80 -3.40
N LEU A 47 -3.03 -15.18 -2.52
CA LEU A 47 -4.16 -14.33 -2.11
C LEU A 47 -3.71 -12.93 -1.63
N SER A 48 -2.62 -12.84 -0.86
CA SER A 48 -2.11 -11.56 -0.36
C SER A 48 -1.59 -10.66 -1.48
N GLU A 49 -0.91 -11.24 -2.48
CA GLU A 49 -0.38 -10.51 -3.64
C GLU A 49 -1.53 -10.03 -4.51
N TRP A 50 -2.51 -10.88 -4.74
CA TRP A 50 -3.73 -10.53 -5.48
C TRP A 50 -4.51 -9.40 -4.81
N ILE A 51 -4.68 -9.44 -3.47
CA ILE A 51 -5.33 -8.36 -2.72
C ILE A 51 -4.56 -7.04 -2.86
N GLN A 52 -3.23 -7.06 -2.74
CA GLN A 52 -2.41 -5.86 -2.89
C GLN A 52 -2.54 -5.27 -4.30
N HIS A 53 -2.38 -6.10 -5.33
CA HIS A 53 -2.51 -5.68 -6.73
C HIS A 53 -3.91 -5.09 -7.02
N HIS A 54 -4.96 -5.72 -6.50
CA HIS A 54 -6.32 -5.23 -6.66
C HIS A 54 -6.53 -3.87 -5.98
N LEU A 55 -6.03 -3.69 -4.75
CA LEU A 55 -6.11 -2.41 -4.04
C LEU A 55 -5.31 -1.30 -4.74
N ASP A 56 -4.12 -1.62 -5.27
CA ASP A 56 -3.30 -0.68 -6.01
C ASP A 56 -4.02 -0.19 -7.28
N ALA A 57 -4.61 -1.10 -8.05
CA ALA A 57 -5.38 -0.76 -9.24
C ALA A 57 -6.58 0.16 -8.92
N VAL A 58 -7.29 -0.10 -7.81
CA VAL A 58 -8.39 0.76 -7.34
C VAL A 58 -7.88 2.15 -6.93
N CYS A 59 -6.75 2.23 -6.22
CA CYS A 59 -6.15 3.50 -5.83
C CYS A 59 -5.66 4.32 -7.04
N LEU A 60 -5.02 3.68 -8.02
CA LEU A 60 -4.51 4.33 -9.23
C LEU A 60 -5.68 4.91 -10.05
N SER A 61 -6.70 4.11 -10.32
CA SER A 61 -7.89 4.55 -11.06
C SER A 61 -8.65 5.69 -10.35
N ALA A 62 -8.77 5.64 -9.03
CA ALA A 62 -9.35 6.72 -8.25
C ALA A 62 -8.51 8.01 -8.30
N GLY A 63 -7.18 7.90 -8.37
CA GLY A 63 -6.27 9.02 -8.55
C GLY A 63 -6.38 9.68 -9.93
N GLU A 64 -6.49 8.87 -10.98
CA GLU A 64 -6.65 9.33 -12.37
C GLU A 64 -8.00 10.03 -12.57
N ALA A 65 -9.09 9.49 -12.01
CA ALA A 65 -10.41 10.12 -12.06
C ALA A 65 -10.40 11.53 -11.47
N LYS A 66 -9.73 11.73 -10.32
CA LYS A 66 -9.60 13.05 -9.68
C LYS A 66 -8.77 14.04 -10.50
N GLN A 67 -7.81 13.57 -11.31
CA GLN A 67 -7.04 14.45 -12.19
C GLN A 67 -7.84 14.89 -13.42
N GLN A 68 -8.71 14.02 -13.96
CA GLN A 68 -9.57 14.36 -15.08
C GLN A 68 -10.65 15.41 -14.71
N ASP A 69 -11.26 15.29 -13.53
CA ASP A 69 -12.21 16.32 -13.02
C ASP A 69 -11.54 17.70 -12.90
N LYS A 70 -10.26 17.74 -12.48
CA LYS A 70 -9.52 18.99 -12.32
C LYS A 70 -9.12 19.65 -13.65
N ASN A 71 -8.88 18.86 -14.70
CA ASN A 71 -8.46 19.35 -16.02
C ASN A 71 -9.64 19.76 -16.91
N THR A 72 -10.88 19.41 -16.55
CA THR A 72 -12.08 19.73 -17.35
C THR A 72 -12.83 20.96 -16.82
N SER A 73 -12.29 21.59 -15.76
CA SER A 73 -12.90 22.74 -15.09
C SER A 73 -12.15 24.05 -15.31
N ASP A 74 -11.28 24.12 -16.33
CA ASP A 74 -10.58 25.33 -16.80
C ASP A 74 -11.28 25.91 -18.04
#